data_AF-A0A8K0X8B7-F1
#
_entry.id   AF-A0A8K0X8B7-F1
#
_cell.length_a   1.000
_cell.length_b   1.000
_cell.length_c   1.000
_cell.angle_alpha   90.00
_cell.angle_beta   90.00
_cell.angle_gamma   90.00
#
_symmetry.space_group_name_H-M   'P 1'
#
loop_
_entity.id
_entity.type
_entity.pdbx_description
1 polymer ?
#
loop_
_entity_poly.entity_id
_entity_poly.type
_entity_poly.pdbx_seq_one_letter_code
_entity_poly.pdbx_strand_id
1 'polypeptide(L)'
;MSCGHGFASLKECKQPSRCHTSTTKTSYINDTCARCDREVHFHVIRTSYEEDHASLVRKFIRARDENRSSEAMQLQREIAALHRATREKNATISTLRCDPDVLWS
;
A
#
# COMPACT_ATOMS: atom_id res chain seq x y z
N MET A 1 -6.84 10.34 2.20
CA MET A 1 -7.70 9.51 3.06
C MET A 1 -7.20 9.62 4.48
N SER A 2 -8.00 10.20 5.36
CA SER A 2 -7.89 9.91 6.79
C SER A 2 -8.20 8.43 6.96
N CYS A 3 -7.26 7.62 7.47
CA CYS A 3 -7.61 6.27 7.92
C CYS A 3 -8.61 6.49 9.06
N GLY A 4 -9.91 6.33 8.77
CA GLY A 4 -11.01 6.73 9.64
C GLY A 4 -11.10 5.90 10.91
N HIS A 5 -10.12 6.06 11.79
CA HIS A 5 -10.18 5.54 13.15
C HIS A 5 -11.00 6.55 13.96
N GLY A 6 -12.28 6.26 14.10
CA GLY A 6 -13.14 6.96 15.04
C GLY A 6 -12.88 6.41 16.44
N PHE A 7 -12.38 7.25 17.34
CA PHE A 7 -12.47 6.96 18.77
C PHE A 7 -13.84 7.43 19.27
N ALA A 8 -14.59 6.53 19.90
CA ALA A 8 -15.71 6.95 20.73
C ALA A 8 -15.13 7.63 21.97
N SER A 9 -15.32 8.94 22.10
CA SER A 9 -14.99 9.64 23.34
C SER A 9 -15.95 9.15 24.42
N LEU A 10 -15.47 8.24 25.28
CA LEU A 10 -16.13 7.93 26.54
C LEU A 10 -15.91 9.13 27.47
N LYS A 11 -16.72 10.18 27.34
CA LYS A 11 -16.93 11.08 28.46
C LYS A 11 -17.63 10.27 29.54
N GLU A 12 -16.99 10.13 30.70
CA GLU A 12 -17.61 9.56 31.90
C GLU A 12 -18.96 10.26 32.16
N CYS A 13 -20.07 9.63 31.74
CA CYS A 13 -21.43 10.12 31.98
C CYS A 13 -21.72 9.83 33.47
N LYS A 14 -21.53 10.82 34.34
CA LYS A 14 -21.75 10.69 35.80
C LYS A 14 -23.23 10.49 36.20
N GLN A 15 -24.18 10.52 35.27
CA GLN A 15 -25.60 10.23 35.56
C GLN A 15 -26.33 9.62 34.34
N PRO A 16 -26.84 8.37 34.45
CA PRO A 16 -27.33 7.58 33.32
C PRO A 16 -28.72 7.96 32.78
N SER A 17 -29.38 9.00 33.30
CA SER A 17 -30.78 9.33 32.95
C SER A 17 -30.96 10.59 32.10
N ARG A 18 -29.88 11.33 31.76
CA ARG A 18 -29.95 12.60 31.00
C ARG A 18 -29.04 12.70 29.78
N CYS A 19 -28.33 11.64 29.42
CA CYS A 19 -27.52 11.59 28.21
C CYS A 19 -28.46 11.41 26.96
N HIS A 20 -29.35 12.37 26.70
CA HIS A 20 -30.11 12.46 25.44
C HIS A 20 -29.21 13.04 24.36
N THR A 21 -28.96 12.23 23.32
CA THR A 21 -28.32 12.62 22.05
C THR A 21 -27.09 13.49 22.21
N SER A 22 -25.99 12.92 22.71
CA SER A 22 -24.68 13.47 22.36
C SER A 22 -24.57 13.38 20.85
N THR A 23 -24.56 14.52 20.18
CA THR A 23 -24.14 14.62 18.78
C THR A 23 -22.74 14.02 18.74
N THR A 24 -22.64 12.77 18.32
CA THR A 24 -21.39 12.05 18.13
C THR A 24 -20.69 12.80 17.01
N LYS A 25 -19.90 13.83 17.38
CA LYS A 25 -18.99 14.48 16.45
C LYS A 25 -17.93 13.43 16.18
N THR A 26 -18.13 12.63 15.13
CA THR A 26 -17.09 11.76 14.58
C THR A 26 -15.95 12.67 14.20
N SER A 27 -14.98 12.75 15.10
CA SER A 27 -13.76 13.52 14.90
C SER A 27 -12.90 12.63 14.04
N TYR A 28 -12.86 12.89 12.74
CA TYR A 28 -11.95 12.19 11.85
C TYR A 28 -10.54 12.64 12.22
N ILE A 29 -9.77 11.77 12.86
CA ILE A 29 -8.33 11.98 12.97
C ILE A 29 -7.81 11.88 11.55
N ASN A 30 -7.21 12.96 11.05
CA ASN A 30 -6.50 12.98 9.78
C ASN A 30 -5.15 12.25 9.94
N ASP A 31 -5.19 11.03 10.46
CA ASP A 31 -4.05 10.14 10.52
C ASP A 31 -3.95 9.54 9.12
N THR A 32 -3.13 10.16 8.28
CA THR A 32 -2.50 9.46 7.16
C THR A 32 -1.50 8.49 7.79
N CYS A 33 -1.99 7.37 8.33
CA CYS A 33 -1.08 6.36 8.83
C CYS A 33 -0.32 5.75 7.64
N ALA A 34 0.86 5.19 7.87
CA ALA A 34 1.69 4.56 6.84
C ALA A 34 0.95 3.49 5.99
N ARG A 35 -0.22 3.02 6.47
CA ARG A 35 -1.10 2.07 5.78
C ARG A 35 -2.08 2.73 4.79
N CYS A 36 -2.28 4.03 4.86
CA CYS A 36 -3.16 4.82 4.01
C CYS A 36 -2.37 5.79 3.09
N ASP A 37 -1.06 5.93 3.28
CA ASP A 37 -0.20 6.81 2.49
C ASP A 37 0.23 6.15 1.17
N ARG A 38 -0.14 6.80 0.06
CA ARG A 38 0.10 6.32 -1.29
C ARG A 38 1.59 6.24 -1.64
N GLU A 39 2.39 7.22 -1.19
CA GLU A 39 3.83 7.28 -1.45
C GLU A 39 4.57 6.18 -0.69
N VAL A 40 4.18 5.91 0.56
CA VAL A 40 4.71 4.77 1.33
C VAL A 40 4.43 3.45 0.61
N HIS A 41 3.20 3.24 0.14
CA HIS A 41 2.85 2.02 -0.60
C HIS A 41 3.62 1.88 -1.92
N PHE A 42 3.77 2.97 -2.68
CA PHE A 42 4.59 2.95 -3.90
C PHE A 42 6.05 2.64 -3.60
N HIS A 43 6.61 3.21 -2.53
CA HIS A 43 7.98 2.96 -2.13
C HIS A 43 8.21 1.49 -1.78
N VAL A 44 7.29 0.88 -1.02
CA VAL A 44 7.35 -0.55 -0.67
C VAL A 44 7.27 -1.43 -1.93
N ILE A 45 6.33 -1.15 -2.83
CA ILE A 45 6.22 -1.90 -4.09
C ILE A 45 7.47 -1.78 -4.93
N ARG A 46 8.01 -0.56 -5.07
CA ARG A 46 9.21 -0.32 -5.85
C ARG A 46 10.39 -1.10 -5.30
N THR A 47 10.60 -1.04 -3.99
CA THR A 47 11.72 -1.74 -3.31
C THR A 47 11.62 -3.25 -3.52
N SER A 48 10.45 -3.84 -3.26
CA SER A 48 10.23 -5.27 -3.48
C SER A 48 10.41 -5.66 -4.96
N TYR A 49 9.90 -4.84 -5.89
CA TYR A 49 10.06 -5.10 -7.31
C TYR A 49 11.54 -5.05 -7.73
N GLU A 50 12.32 -4.07 -7.26
CA GLU A 50 13.73 -3.93 -7.60
C GLU A 50 14.56 -5.14 -7.11
N GLU A 51 14.30 -5.61 -5.89
CA GLU A 51 14.95 -6.79 -5.31
C GLU A 51 14.63 -8.06 -6.11
N ASP A 52 13.34 -8.32 -6.36
CA ASP A 52 12.88 -9.50 -7.09
C ASP A 52 13.36 -9.48 -8.55
N HIS A 53 13.27 -8.32 -9.20
CA HIS A 53 13.70 -8.13 -10.58
C HIS A 53 15.22 -8.34 -10.72
N ALA A 54 16.02 -7.75 -9.83
CA ALA A 54 17.47 -7.95 -9.84
C ALA A 54 17.86 -9.41 -9.62
N SER A 55 17.13 -10.13 -8.74
CA SER A 55 17.32 -11.56 -8.53
C SER A 55 17.03 -12.37 -9.81
N LEU A 56 15.89 -12.12 -10.47
CA LEU A 56 15.50 -12.82 -11.70
C LEU A 56 16.44 -12.51 -12.87
N VAL A 57 16.84 -11.24 -13.04
CA VAL A 57 17.78 -10.85 -14.10
C VAL A 57 19.13 -11.50 -13.92
N ARG A 58 19.66 -11.59 -12.69
CA ARG A 58 20.92 -12.31 -12.42
C ARG A 58 20.83 -13.79 -12.79
N LYS A 59 19.71 -14.44 -12.46
CA LYS A 59 19.46 -15.84 -12.86
C LYS A 59 19.38 -15.97 -14.38
N PHE A 60 18.68 -15.04 -15.04
CA PHE A 60 18.50 -15.05 -16.49
C PHE A 60 19.83 -14.90 -17.22
N ILE A 61 20.68 -13.95 -16.81
CA ILE A 61 22.03 -13.76 -17.37
C ILE A 61 22.84 -15.04 -17.21
N ARG A 62 22.87 -15.63 -16.01
CA ARG A 62 23.57 -16.90 -15.78
C ARG A 62 23.05 -18.03 -16.67
N ALA A 63 21.74 -18.19 -16.79
CA ALA A 63 21.14 -19.21 -17.65
C ALA A 63 21.50 -18.99 -19.13
N ARG A 64 21.61 -17.73 -19.57
CA ARG A 64 22.09 -17.40 -20.92
C ARG A 64 23.56 -17.75 -21.12
N ASP A 65 24.42 -17.38 -20.18
CA ASP A 65 25.86 -17.63 -20.25
C ASP A 65 26.18 -19.14 -20.27
N GLU A 66 25.37 -19.93 -19.55
CA GLU A 66 25.48 -21.39 -19.50
C GLU A 66 24.70 -22.11 -20.62
N ASN A 67 24.16 -21.38 -21.61
CA ASN A 67 23.36 -21.92 -22.72
C ASN A 67 22.14 -22.76 -22.29
N ARG A 68 21.56 -22.46 -21.12
CA ARG A 68 20.34 -23.10 -20.60
C ARG A 68 19.08 -22.41 -21.17
N SER A 69 18.84 -22.59 -22.46
CA SER A 69 17.80 -21.85 -23.21
C SER A 69 16.37 -22.02 -22.68
N SER A 70 15.99 -23.22 -22.21
CA SER A 70 14.66 -23.45 -21.63
C SER A 70 14.45 -22.64 -20.36
N GLU A 71 15.45 -22.65 -19.48
CA GLU A 71 15.43 -21.90 -18.22
C GLU A 71 15.47 -20.39 -18.48
N ALA A 72 16.28 -19.92 -19.42
CA ALA A 72 16.30 -18.52 -19.83
C ALA A 72 14.92 -18.06 -20.33
N MET A 73 14.23 -18.88 -21.13
CA MET A 73 12.85 -18.58 -21.57
C MET A 73 11.86 -18.55 -20.40
N GLN A 74 11.98 -19.48 -19.46
CA GLN A 74 11.13 -19.48 -18.26
C GLN A 74 11.36 -18.21 -17.42
N LEU A 75 12.61 -17.86 -17.14
CA LEU A 75 12.97 -16.66 -16.37
C LEU A 75 12.50 -15.39 -17.06
N GLN A 76 12.55 -15.33 -18.39
CA GLN A 76 11.99 -14.20 -19.15
C GLN A 76 10.47 -14.07 -18.95
N ARG A 77 9.73 -15.19 -18.87
CA ARG A 77 8.29 -15.17 -18.56
C ARG A 77 8.03 -14.73 -17.13
N GLU A 78 8.85 -15.16 -16.17
CA GLU A 78 8.77 -14.76 -14.77
C GLU A 78 9.02 -13.26 -14.59
N ILE A 79 10.04 -12.70 -15.26
CA ILE A 79 10.30 -11.25 -15.29
C ILE A 79 9.08 -10.50 -15.84
N ALA A 80 8.52 -10.96 -16.97
CA ALA A 80 7.33 -10.34 -17.55
C ALA A 80 6.10 -10.45 -16.63
N ALA A 81 5.95 -11.55 -15.89
CA ALA A 81 4.89 -11.73 -14.91
C ALA A 81 5.05 -10.78 -13.72
N LEU A 82 6.28 -10.62 -13.19
CA LEU A 82 6.60 -9.67 -12.13
C LEU A 82 6.23 -8.24 -12.56
N HIS A 83 6.60 -7.81 -13.77
CA HIS A 83 6.21 -6.50 -14.29
C HIS A 83 4.70 -6.29 -14.38
N ARG A 84 3.93 -7.32 -14.76
CA ARG A 84 2.46 -7.23 -14.82
C ARG A 84 1.88 -7.12 -13.42
N ALA A 85 2.31 -7.96 -12.49
CA ALA A 85 1.86 -7.93 -11.10
C ALA A 85 2.17 -6.60 -10.41
N THR A 86 3.37 -6.05 -10.62
CA THR A 86 3.74 -4.72 -10.09
C THR A 86 2.87 -3.61 -10.66
N ARG A 87 2.58 -3.64 -11.96
CA ARG A 87 1.67 -2.68 -12.60
C ARG A 87 0.25 -2.76 -12.02
N GLU A 88 -0.26 -3.97 -11.80
CA GLU A 88 -1.58 -4.19 -11.19
C GLU A 88 -1.63 -3.61 -9.77
N LYS A 89 -0.63 -3.91 -8.93
CA LYS A 89 -0.54 -3.34 -7.58
C LYS A 89 -0.49 -1.80 -7.60
N ASN A 90 0.31 -1.21 -8.50
CA ASN A 90 0.40 0.24 -8.66
C ASN A 90 -0.93 0.86 -9.13
N ALA A 91 -1.69 0.16 -9.98
CA ALA A 91 -3.02 0.59 -10.39
C ALA A 91 -3.99 0.58 -9.19
N THR A 92 -3.97 -0.48 -8.38
CA THR A 92 -4.76 -0.55 -7.14
C THR A 92 -4.44 0.56 -6.15
N ILE A 93 -3.17 0.92 -5.99
CA ILE A 93 -2.79 2.05 -5.11
C ILE A 93 -3.19 3.39 -5.71
N SER A 94 -3.19 3.52 -7.04
CA SER A 94 -3.61 4.75 -7.71
C SER A 94 -5.11 5.03 -7.60
N THR A 95 -5.94 4.02 -7.30
CA THR A 95 -7.37 4.21 -7.04
C THR A 95 -7.67 4.56 -5.57
N LEU A 96 -6.67 4.55 -4.68
CA LEU A 96 -6.82 5.07 -3.33
C LEU A 96 -7.01 6.59 -3.42
N ARG A 97 -8.19 7.09 -3.01
CA ARG A 97 -8.49 8.54 -2.98
C ARG A 97 -7.47 9.27 -2.11
N CYS A 98 -6.71 10.20 -2.68
CA CYS A 98 -6.02 11.19 -1.87
C CYS A 98 -7.06 12.27 -1.55
N ASP A 99 -7.34 12.51 -0.26
CA ASP A 99 -8.20 13.64 0.11
C ASP A 99 -7.31 14.89 -0.01
N PRO A 100 -7.71 15.92 -0.76
CA PRO A 100 -6.86 17.08 -1.04
C PRO A 100 -6.57 17.97 0.17
N ASP A 101 -7.24 17.74 1.32
CA ASP A 101 -7.17 18.64 2.48
C ASP A 101 -6.12 18.26 3.54
N VAL A 102 -5.15 17.40 3.22
CA VAL A 102 -4.01 17.11 4.12
C VAL A 102 -2.86 18.07 3.82
N LEU A 103 -2.94 19.29 4.36
CA LEU A 103 -1.77 20.17 4.49
C LEU A 103 -0.84 19.59 5.56
N TRP A 104 0.27 19.01 5.13
CA TRP A 104 1.40 18.74 6.03
C TRP A 104 2.05 20.09 6.35
N SER A 105 1.84 20.59 7.57
CA SER A 105 2.47 21.79 8.14
C SER A 105 3.46 21.42 9.22
#